data_AF-A0A1C4RQA8-F1
#
_entry.id   AF-A0A1C4RQA8-F1
#
_cell.length_a   1.000
_cell.length_b   1.000
_cell.length_c   1.000
_cell.angle_alpha   90.00
_cell.angle_beta   90.00
_cell.angle_gamma   90.00
#
_symmetry.space_group_name_H-M   'P 1'
#
loop_
_entity.id
_entity.type
_entity.pdbx_description
1 polymer ?
#
loop_
_entity_poly.entity_id
_entity_poly.type
_entity_poly.pdbx_seq_one_letter_code
_entity_poly.pdbx_strand_id
1 'polypeptide(L)' 'ANKGDDSGTSPVGHYTVGAGDSLIGIADATHIDGGWHHLYDVNHQAIGDNPNLIKPGQILNLG' A
#
# COMPACT_ATOMS: atom_id res chain seq x y z
N ALA A 1 -4.38 1.80 -33.11
CA ALA A 1 -3.58 1.98 -31.88
C ALA A 1 -4.42 1.48 -30.72
N ASN A 2 -4.20 0.24 -30.29
CA ASN A 2 -4.91 -0.31 -29.14
C ASN A 2 -4.25 0.31 -27.90
N LYS A 3 -4.89 1.31 -27.30
CA LYS A 3 -4.63 1.64 -25.90
C LYS A 3 -5.09 0.41 -25.13
N GLY A 4 -4.15 -0.45 -24.76
CA GLY A 4 -4.45 -1.52 -23.82
C GLY A 4 -4.84 -0.84 -22.53
N ASP A 5 -6.08 -1.05 -22.11
CA ASP A 5 -6.55 -0.75 -20.79
C ASP A 5 -5.72 -1.60 -19.80
N ASP A 6 -4.58 -1.07 -19.33
CA ASP A 6 -3.90 -1.59 -18.16
C ASP A 6 -4.64 -1.09 -16.91
N SER A 7 -5.91 -1.49 -16.79
CA SER A 7 -6.51 -1.74 -15.48
C SER A 7 -5.82 -2.98 -14.90
N GLY A 8 -4.51 -2.86 -14.68
CA GLY A 8 -3.68 -3.89 -14.08
C GLY A 8 -4.20 -4.05 -12.68
N THR A 9 -4.94 -5.14 -12.45
CA THR A 9 -5.21 -5.67 -11.13
C THR A 9 -3.85 -5.71 -10.41
N SER A 10 -3.60 -4.72 -9.56
CA SER A 10 -2.47 -4.75 -8.64
C SER A 10 -2.55 -6.11 -7.96
N PRO A 11 -1.47 -6.92 -7.95
CA PRO A 11 -1.54 -8.22 -7.31
C PRO A 11 -2.04 -7.98 -5.89
N VAL A 12 -3.21 -8.56 -5.57
CA VAL A 12 -3.85 -8.49 -4.25
C VAL A 12 -2.89 -9.10 -3.23
N GLY A 13 -1.98 -8.26 -2.78
CA GLY A 13 -0.82 -8.62 -2.00
C GLY A 13 -1.01 -8.06 -0.61
N HIS A 14 -0.73 -8.88 0.40
CA HIS A 14 -0.69 -8.43 1.76
C HIS A 14 0.77 -8.21 2.16
N TYR A 15 1.05 -7.08 2.80
CA TYR A 15 2.35 -6.78 3.37
C TYR A 15 2.28 -6.71 4.88
N THR A 16 3.15 -7.45 5.56
CA THR A 16 3.28 -7.36 7.01
C THR A 16 4.34 -6.31 7.34
N VAL A 17 3.91 -5.23 7.99
CA VAL A 17 4.77 -4.12 8.41
C VAL A 17 5.88 -4.65 9.33
N GLY A 18 7.13 -4.35 8.99
CA GLY A 18 8.30 -4.60 9.81
C GLY A 18 8.58 -3.48 10.82
N ALA A 19 9.55 -3.70 11.70
CA ALA A 19 10.01 -2.67 12.62
C ALA A 19 10.80 -1.59 11.86
N GLY A 20 10.34 -0.34 11.95
CA GLY A 20 10.97 0.79 11.26
C GLY A 20 10.43 1.06 9.85
N ASP A 21 9.46 0.28 9.38
CA ASP A 21 8.80 0.55 8.12
C ASP A 21 7.96 1.81 8.14
N SER A 22 7.75 2.38 6.97
CA SER A 22 6.90 3.54 6.72
C SER A 22 6.09 3.29 5.47
N LEU A 23 4.87 3.86 5.37
CA LEU A 23 4.02 3.68 4.18
C LEU A 23 4.73 4.08 2.88
N ILE A 24 5.54 5.13 2.93
CA ILE A 24 6.36 5.60 1.80
C ILE A 24 7.34 4.51 1.35
N GLY A 25 8.10 3.94 2.29
CA GLY A 25 9.09 2.89 1.99
C GLY A 25 8.46 1.60 1.51
N ILE A 26 7.32 1.21 2.10
CA ILE A 26 6.57 0.02 1.67
C ILE A 26 6.04 0.23 0.26
N ALA A 27 5.39 1.36 -0.03
CA ALA A 27 4.83 1.63 -1.35
C ALA A 27 5.90 1.73 -2.44
N ASP A 28 7.06 2.30 -2.14
CA ASP A 28 8.22 2.34 -3.04
C ASP A 28 8.78 0.93 -3.29
N ALA A 29 8.98 0.15 -2.22
CA ALA A 29 9.50 -1.22 -2.32
C ALA A 29 8.56 -2.19 -3.04
N THR A 30 7.25 -1.97 -2.92
CA THR A 30 6.20 -2.79 -3.55
C THR A 30 5.73 -2.25 -4.90
N HIS A 31 6.22 -1.07 -5.29
CA HIS A 31 5.90 -0.39 -6.54
C HIS A 31 4.39 -0.21 -6.76
N ILE A 32 3.65 0.21 -5.72
CA ILE A 32 2.20 0.42 -5.79
C ILE A 32 1.86 1.57 -6.73
N ASP A 33 0.91 1.33 -7.63
CA ASP A 33 0.24 2.36 -8.41
C ASP A 33 -0.51 3.35 -7.51
N GLY A 34 -0.19 4.64 -7.65
CA GLY A 34 -0.68 5.69 -6.73
C GLY A 34 0.14 5.81 -5.43
N GLY A 35 1.14 4.95 -5.24
CA GLY A 35 2.11 5.01 -4.16
C GLY A 35 1.49 4.89 -2.76
N TRP A 36 2.15 5.51 -1.78
CA TRP A 36 1.76 5.38 -0.38
C TRP A 36 0.40 5.99 -0.05
N HIS A 37 -0.08 6.95 -0.86
CA HIS A 37 -1.40 7.55 -0.68
C HIS A 37 -2.50 6.53 -1.01
N HIS A 38 -2.36 5.78 -2.11
CA HIS A 38 -3.28 4.70 -2.45
C HIS A 38 -3.24 3.60 -1.38
N LEU A 39 -2.03 3.21 -0.97
CA LEU A 39 -1.83 2.25 0.13
C LEU A 39 -2.51 2.71 1.43
N TYR A 40 -2.44 4.00 1.75
CA TYR A 40 -3.10 4.56 2.92
C TYR A 40 -4.62 4.55 2.77
N ASP A 41 -5.16 4.94 1.62
CA ASP A 41 -6.60 4.99 1.35
C ASP A 41 -7.23 3.62 1.54
N VAL A 42 -6.66 2.58 0.91
CA VAL A 42 -7.17 1.21 1.00
C VAL A 42 -7.02 0.60 2.40
N ASN A 43 -6.12 1.14 3.25
CA ASN A 43 -5.90 0.69 4.62
C ASN A 43 -6.35 1.71 5.67
N HIS A 44 -7.06 2.77 5.30
CA HIS A 44 -7.37 3.89 6.20
C HIS A 44 -8.13 3.42 7.43
N GLN A 45 -9.04 2.45 7.26
CA GLN A 45 -9.78 1.86 8.37
C GLN A 45 -8.91 1.10 9.37
N ALA A 46 -7.79 0.51 8.91
CA ALA A 46 -6.86 -0.23 9.76
C ALA A 46 -5.79 0.68 10.39
N ILE A 47 -5.34 1.71 9.66
CA ILE A 47 -4.28 2.63 10.08
C ILE A 47 -4.85 3.75 10.97
N GLY A 48 -6.08 4.19 10.71
CA GLY A 48 -6.68 5.37 11.33
C GLY A 48 -6.18 6.67 10.70
N ASP A 49 -6.46 7.81 11.35
CA ASP A 49 -6.21 9.15 10.81
C ASP A 49 -4.73 9.51 10.59
N ASN A 50 -3.81 8.70 11.13
CA ASN A 50 -2.38 8.97 11.08
C ASN A 50 -1.64 7.90 10.25
N PRO A 51 -1.25 8.21 9.00
CA PRO A 51 -0.53 7.27 8.12
C PRO A 51 0.80 6.77 8.70
N ASN A 52 1.41 7.52 9.61
CA ASN A 52 2.69 7.18 10.23
C ASN A 52 2.57 6.26 11.46
N LEU A 53 1.34 5.93 11.90
CA LEU A 53 1.11 5.06 13.07
C LEU A 53 0.96 3.57 12.71
N ILE A 54 1.50 3.14 11.57
CA ILE A 54 1.59 1.72 11.24
C ILE A 54 2.44 0.98 12.29
N LYS A 55 2.00 -0.22 12.65
CA LYS A 55 2.64 -1.03 13.70
C LYS A 55 3.31 -2.26 13.10
N PRO A 56 4.47 -2.68 13.63
CA PRO A 56 5.07 -3.94 13.23
C PRO A 56 4.09 -5.11 13.46
N GLY A 57 3.98 -6.00 12.47
CA GLY A 57 3.01 -7.09 12.45
C GLY A 57 1.63 -6.71 11.90
N GLN A 58 1.39 -5.42 11.60
CA GLN A 58 0.16 -5.00 10.93
C GLN A 58 0.18 -5.45 9.47
N ILE A 59 -0.96 -5.96 8.99
CA ILE A 59 -1.13 -6.39 7.62
C ILE A 59 -1.75 -5.23 6.83
N LEU A 60 -1.08 -4.83 5.75
CA LEU A 60 -1.57 -3.82 4.80
C LEU A 60 -1.98 -4.50 3.50
N ASN A 61 -3.11 -4.06 2.93
CA ASN A 61 -3.50 -4.42 1.58
C ASN A 61 -2.77 -3.54 0.56
N LEU A 62 -2.09 -4.14 -0.42
CA LEU A 62 -1.32 -3.44 -1.45
C LEU A 62 -2.13 -3.08 -2.72
N GLY A 63 -3.39 -3.53 -2.80
CA GLY A 63 -4.29 -3.30 -3.93
C GLY A 63 -5.69 -3.80 -3.62
#